data_AF-A0A9X1YJJ1-F1
#
_entry.id   AF-A0A9X1YJJ1-F1
#
_cell.length_a   1.000
_cell.length_b   1.000
_cell.length_c   1.000
_cell.angle_alpha   90.00
_cell.angle_beta   90.00
_cell.angle_gamma   90.00
#
_symmetry.space_group_name_H-M   'P 1'
#
loop_
_entity.id
_entity.type
_entity.pdbx_description
1 polymer ?
#
loop_
_entity_poly.entity_id
_entity_poly.type
_entity_poly.pdbx_seq_one_letter_code
_entity_poly.pdbx_strand_id
1 'polypeptide(L)'
;MLKKRSRGEVVCRVPGFELVRISVLDKFSPAAESERASTLIPKFAAALNRPGISKAVVFRGLRRGVYSYSIDIADITRVVRVDADGRRTVGRFVGNRFRAVKE
;
A
#
# COMPACT_ATOMS: atom_id res chain seq x y z
N MET A 1 -7.22 -15.91 -28.55
CA MET A 1 -8.11 -15.08 -27.69
C MET A 1 -7.30 -13.91 -27.13
N LEU A 2 -7.48 -12.70 -27.65
CA LEU A 2 -6.74 -11.50 -27.23
C LEU A 2 -7.33 -10.91 -25.95
N LYS A 3 -6.52 -10.87 -24.87
CA LYS A 3 -6.88 -10.27 -23.58
C LYS A 3 -6.99 -8.75 -23.74
N LYS A 4 -8.20 -8.19 -23.72
CA LYS A 4 -8.43 -6.73 -23.71
C LYS A 4 -7.76 -6.13 -22.47
N ARG A 5 -6.69 -5.34 -22.68
CA ARG A 5 -6.04 -4.53 -21.64
C ARG A 5 -7.00 -3.40 -21.24
N SER A 6 -7.33 -3.30 -19.96
CA SER A 6 -8.07 -2.18 -19.39
C SER A 6 -7.30 -0.89 -19.66
N ARG A 7 -7.92 0.02 -20.41
CA ARG A 7 -7.36 1.35 -20.72
C ARG A 7 -7.47 2.22 -19.47
N GLY A 8 -6.36 2.50 -18.81
CA GLY A 8 -6.29 3.55 -17.79
C GLY A 8 -6.40 4.94 -18.42
N GLU A 9 -6.98 5.89 -17.69
CA GLU A 9 -7.18 7.29 -18.11
C GLU A 9 -6.12 8.19 -17.46
N VAL A 10 -5.45 9.04 -18.23
CA VAL A 10 -4.49 10.02 -17.68
C VAL A 10 -5.27 11.18 -17.06
N VAL A 11 -5.22 11.31 -15.74
CA VAL A 11 -5.99 12.32 -14.97
C VAL A 11 -5.22 13.63 -14.85
N CYS A 12 -3.88 13.58 -14.81
CA CYS A 12 -3.06 14.77 -14.68
C CYS A 12 -1.68 14.52 -15.28
N ARG A 13 -1.10 15.55 -15.90
CA ARG A 13 0.27 15.56 -16.40
C ARG A 13 1.04 16.69 -15.73
N VAL A 14 2.19 16.34 -15.18
CA VAL A 14 3.21 17.30 -14.72
C VAL A 14 4.51 17.02 -15.48
N PRO A 15 5.40 18.00 -15.68
CA PRO A 15 6.66 17.77 -16.40
C PRO A 15 7.43 16.59 -15.80
N GLY A 16 7.60 15.52 -16.58
CA GLY A 16 8.28 14.29 -16.18
C GLY A 16 7.40 13.20 -15.55
N PHE A 17 6.11 13.43 -15.26
CA PHE A 17 5.22 12.41 -14.69
C PHE A 17 3.78 12.47 -15.24
N GLU A 18 3.17 11.29 -15.43
CA GLU A 18 1.76 11.14 -15.80
C GLU A 18 1.00 10.38 -14.70
N LEU A 19 -0.07 10.97 -14.18
CA LEU A 19 -0.99 10.33 -13.26
C LEU A 19 -2.06 9.56 -14.06
N VAL A 20 -2.00 8.23 -14.04
CA VAL A 20 -2.96 7.37 -14.76
C VAL A 20 -3.91 6.71 -13.77
N ARG A 21 -5.19 7.04 -13.86
CA ARG A 21 -6.29 6.35 -13.16
C ARG A 21 -6.61 5.08 -13.93
N ILE A 22 -6.19 3.96 -13.38
CA ILE A 22 -6.53 2.64 -13.90
C ILE A 22 -7.87 2.25 -13.28
N SER A 23 -8.94 2.31 -14.07
CA SER A 23 -10.23 1.73 -13.70
C SER A 23 -10.09 0.21 -13.72
N VAL A 24 -9.73 -0.38 -12.59
CA VAL A 24 -9.86 -1.83 -12.40
C VAL A 24 -11.36 -2.10 -12.24
N LEU A 25 -12.05 -2.42 -13.34
CA LEU A 25 -13.37 -3.00 -13.25
C LEU A 25 -13.28 -4.48 -12.82
N ASP A 26 -14.15 -4.84 -11.88
CA ASP A 26 -15.03 -6.02 -11.92
C ASP A 26 -14.88 -7.22 -10.96
N LYS A 27 -14.29 -7.12 -9.75
CA LYS A 27 -14.49 -8.15 -8.69
C LYS A 27 -14.50 -7.68 -7.22
N PHE A 28 -14.73 -6.41 -6.93
CA PHE A 28 -15.06 -6.01 -5.57
C PHE A 28 -16.46 -5.45 -5.60
N SER A 29 -17.42 -6.21 -5.07
CA SER A 29 -18.65 -5.59 -4.56
C SER A 29 -18.20 -4.38 -3.73
N PRO A 30 -18.81 -3.19 -3.89
CA PRO A 30 -18.46 -2.06 -3.04
C PRO A 30 -18.52 -2.58 -1.61
N ALA A 31 -17.35 -2.65 -0.97
CA ALA A 31 -17.23 -3.13 0.40
C ALA A 31 -18.30 -2.35 1.17
N ALA A 32 -19.15 -3.07 1.91
CA ALA A 32 -20.16 -2.43 2.72
C ALA A 32 -19.47 -1.32 3.52
N GLU A 33 -20.16 -0.24 3.85
CA GLU A 33 -19.49 0.88 4.53
C GLU A 33 -18.77 0.44 5.82
N SER A 34 -19.26 -0.64 6.45
CA SER A 34 -18.65 -1.38 7.55
C SER A 34 -17.30 -2.05 7.24
N GLU A 35 -17.07 -2.44 5.99
CA GLU A 35 -15.89 -3.15 5.47
C GLU A 35 -14.87 -2.22 4.81
N ARG A 36 -15.17 -0.93 4.67
CA ARG A 36 -14.21 0.06 4.16
C ARG A 36 -13.02 0.20 5.10
N ALA A 37 -11.83 0.38 4.55
CA ALA A 37 -10.59 0.57 5.33
C ALA A 37 -10.69 1.77 6.29
N SER A 38 -11.37 2.85 5.89
CA SER A 38 -11.66 4.02 6.73
C SER A 38 -12.43 3.66 8.00
N THR A 39 -13.26 2.61 7.96
CA THR A 39 -14.09 2.15 9.07
C THR A 39 -13.38 1.07 9.89
N LEU A 40 -12.62 0.20 9.24
CA LEU A 40 -11.92 -0.92 9.89
C LEU A 40 -10.65 -0.47 10.63
N ILE A 41 -9.86 0.46 10.07
CA ILE A 41 -8.58 0.89 10.68
C ILE A 41 -8.78 1.49 12.09
N PRO A 42 -9.74 2.41 12.32
CA PRO A 42 -9.95 2.95 13.66
C PRO A 42 -10.44 1.89 14.66
N LYS A 43 -11.34 0.99 14.23
CA LYS A 43 -11.84 -0.12 15.06
C LYS A 43 -10.72 -1.08 15.46
N PHE A 44 -9.82 -1.35 14.51
CA PHE A 44 -8.67 -2.19 14.72
C PHE A 44 -7.66 -1.56 15.68
N ALA A 45 -7.36 -0.26 15.51
CA ALA A 45 -6.52 0.49 16.42
C ALA A 45 -7.11 0.51 17.85
N ALA A 46 -8.41 0.72 17.98
CA ALA A 46 -9.11 0.68 19.26
C ALA A 46 -9.04 -0.71 19.92
N ALA A 47 -9.20 -1.78 19.14
CA ALA A 47 -9.07 -3.14 19.63
C ALA A 47 -7.63 -3.45 20.10
N LEU A 48 -6.61 -3.02 19.35
CA LEU A 48 -5.20 -3.24 19.70
C LEU A 48 -4.68 -2.38 20.86
N ASN A 49 -5.37 -1.29 21.18
CA ASN A 49 -5.04 -0.45 22.32
C ASN A 49 -5.67 -0.92 23.64
N ARG A 50 -6.49 -1.99 23.63
CA ARG A 50 -7.02 -2.57 24.86
C ARG A 50 -5.92 -3.29 25.64
N PRO A 51 -5.84 -3.07 26.97
CA PRO A 51 -4.89 -3.79 27.81
C PRO A 51 -5.17 -5.30 27.75
N GLY A 52 -4.11 -6.11 27.63
CA GLY A 52 -4.21 -7.57 27.52
C GLY A 52 -4.25 -8.16 26.10
N ILE A 53 -4.39 -7.33 25.05
CA ILE A 53 -4.31 -7.79 23.65
C ILE A 53 -2.88 -7.60 23.13
N SER A 54 -2.17 -8.70 22.94
CA SER A 54 -0.84 -8.66 22.32
C SER A 54 -0.95 -8.25 20.85
N LYS A 55 -0.34 -7.12 20.50
CA LYS A 55 -0.25 -6.62 19.11
C LYS A 55 0.43 -7.62 18.17
N ALA A 56 1.18 -8.59 18.71
CA ALA A 56 1.81 -9.65 17.93
C ALA A 56 0.80 -10.65 17.32
N VAL A 57 -0.42 -10.75 17.86
CA VAL A 57 -1.45 -11.68 17.36
C VAL A 57 -1.92 -11.30 15.96
N VAL A 58 -1.94 -10.00 15.63
CA VAL A 58 -2.26 -9.48 14.29
C VAL A 58 -1.27 -9.96 13.24
N PHE A 59 -0.01 -10.09 13.63
CA PHE A 59 1.07 -10.47 12.74
C PHE A 59 1.42 -11.97 12.82
N ARG A 60 0.64 -12.77 13.58
CA ARG A 60 0.77 -14.23 13.58
C ARG A 60 0.27 -14.77 12.24
N GLY A 61 1.21 -15.09 11.35
CA GLY A 61 0.95 -15.87 10.12
C GLY A 61 1.22 -15.13 8.80
N LEU A 62 1.10 -13.80 8.76
CA LEU A 62 1.42 -12.98 7.57
C LEU A 62 2.73 -12.20 7.75
N ARG A 63 3.85 -12.90 7.95
CA ARG A 63 5.18 -12.26 7.96
C ARG A 63 5.73 -12.02 6.56
N ARG A 64 5.33 -12.81 5.57
CA ARG A 64 5.83 -12.71 4.20
C ARG A 64 4.89 -11.85 3.36
N GLY A 65 5.39 -10.70 2.90
CA GLY A 65 4.73 -9.90 1.86
C GLY A 65 3.92 -8.69 2.35
N VAL A 66 3.80 -8.48 3.67
CA VAL A 66 3.21 -7.25 4.22
C VAL A 66 4.32 -6.24 4.48
N TYR A 67 4.17 -5.05 3.93
CA TYR A 67 5.11 -3.96 4.09
C TYR A 67 4.35 -2.65 4.34
N SER A 68 4.88 -1.79 5.20
CA SER A 68 4.44 -0.40 5.27
C SER A 68 5.32 0.47 4.38
N TYR A 69 4.74 1.54 3.83
CA TYR A 69 5.43 2.48 2.95
C TYR A 69 5.23 3.91 3.47
N SER A 70 6.30 4.69 3.50
CA SER A 70 6.28 6.11 3.82
C SER A 70 7.20 6.89 2.88
N ILE A 71 6.93 8.16 2.66
CA ILE A 71 7.79 9.03 1.85
C ILE A 71 9.09 9.30 2.64
N ASP A 72 10.23 9.28 1.96
CA ASP A 72 11.50 9.71 2.54
C ASP A 72 11.54 11.25 2.60
N ILE A 73 11.74 11.80 3.79
CA ILE A 73 11.73 13.25 4.02
C ILE A 73 12.99 13.90 3.43
N ALA A 74 14.09 13.15 3.31
CA ALA A 74 15.34 13.65 2.73
C ALA A 74 15.28 13.76 1.19
N ASP A 75 14.48 12.91 0.53
CA ASP A 75 14.28 12.91 -0.91
C ASP A 75 12.88 12.37 -1.23
N ILE A 76 11.94 13.27 -1.57
CA ILE A 76 10.55 12.92 -1.85
C ILE A 76 10.36 12.01 -3.07
N THR A 77 11.42 11.79 -3.88
CA THR A 77 11.41 10.82 -4.98
C THR A 77 11.63 9.38 -4.49
N ARG A 78 11.95 9.20 -3.20
CA ARG A 78 12.20 7.90 -2.55
C ARG A 78 11.08 7.54 -1.58
N VAL A 79 10.95 6.24 -1.37
CA VAL A 79 9.98 5.65 -0.46
C VAL A 79 10.72 4.72 0.49
N VAL A 80 10.42 4.83 1.78
CA VAL A 80 10.87 3.92 2.83
C VAL A 80 9.87 2.78 2.92
N ARG A 81 10.35 1.55 2.73
CA ARG A 81 9.60 0.32 2.97
C ARG A 81 10.02 -0.29 4.29
N VAL A 82 9.07 -0.62 5.16
CA VAL A 82 9.34 -1.33 6.43
C VAL A 82 8.70 -2.71 6.38
N ASP A 83 9.46 -3.76 6.70
CA ASP A 83 8.95 -5.12 6.80
C ASP A 83 8.35 -5.44 8.17
N ALA A 84 7.79 -6.64 8.29
CA ALA A 84 7.17 -7.12 9.53
C ALA A 84 8.17 -7.25 10.70
N ASP A 85 9.46 -7.35 10.42
CA ASP A 85 10.54 -7.41 11.42
C ASP A 85 11.10 -6.00 11.74
N GLY A 86 10.53 -4.94 11.14
CA GLY A 86 10.92 -3.55 11.37
C GLY A 86 12.10 -3.08 10.53
N ARG A 87 12.61 -3.89 9.59
CA ARG A 87 13.74 -3.52 8.74
C ARG A 87 13.30 -2.47 7.73
N ARG A 88 14.01 -1.34 7.72
CA ARG A 88 13.80 -0.24 6.78
C ARG A 88 14.62 -0.46 5.52
N THR A 89 14.01 -0.27 4.35
CA THR A 89 14.67 -0.27 3.04
C THR A 89 14.23 0.96 2.27
N VAL A 90 15.17 1.79 1.81
CA VAL A 90 14.86 2.94 0.95
C VAL A 90 14.85 2.50 -0.51
N GLY A 91 13.88 2.99 -1.28
CA GLY A 91 13.72 2.59 -2.66
C GLY A 91 12.83 3.52 -3.48
N ARG A 92 12.48 3.07 -4.68
CA ARG A 92 11.56 3.77 -5.59
C ARG A 92 10.54 2.78 -6.16
N PHE A 93 9.36 3.27 -6.50
CA PHE A 93 8.40 2.49 -7.30
C PHE A 93 8.72 2.67 -8.78
N VAL A 94 9.16 1.60 -9.45
CA VAL A 94 9.45 1.57 -10.88
C VAL A 94 8.58 0.50 -11.52
N GLY A 95 7.69 0.88 -12.44
CA GLY A 95 6.80 -0.06 -13.12
C GLY A 95 5.94 -0.87 -12.14
N ASN A 96 5.34 -0.19 -11.16
CA ASN A 96 4.51 -0.76 -10.09
C ASN A 96 5.22 -1.74 -9.15
N ARG A 97 6.56 -1.76 -9.14
CA ARG A 97 7.37 -2.59 -8.25
C ARG A 97 8.31 -1.73 -7.43
N PHE A 98 8.39 -2.03 -6.13
CA PHE A 98 9.41 -1.43 -5.27
C PHE A 98 10.79 -1.96 -5.65
N ARG A 99 11.69 -1.06 -6.00
CA ARG A 99 13.11 -1.33 -6.20
C ARG A 99 13.90 -0.62 -5.12
N ALA A 100 14.63 -1.39 -4.32
CA ALA A 100 15.58 -0.82 -3.37
C ALA A 100 16.61 0.01 -4.15
N VAL A 101 16.87 1.22 -3.70
CA VAL A 101 18.03 1.97 -4.16
C VAL A 101 19.19 1.37 -3.37
N LYS A 102 20.13 0.72 -4.07
CA LYS A 102 21.42 0.43 -3.45
C LYS A 102 22.12 1.78 -3.31
N GLU A 103 22.47 2.13 -2.08
CA GLU A 103 23.48 3.16 -1.84
C GLU A 103 24.81 2.76 -2.51
#